data_AF-A0A0G4F5I5-F1
#
_entry.id   AF-A0A0G4F5I5-F1
#
_cell.length_a   1.000
_cell.length_b   1.000
_cell.length_c   1.000
_cell.angle_alpha   90.00
_cell.angle_beta   90.00
_cell.angle_gamma   90.00
#
_symmetry.space_group_name_H-M   'P 1'
#
loop_
_entity.id
_entity.type
_entity.pdbx_description
1 polymer ?
#
loop_
_entity_poly.entity_id
_entity_poly.type
_entity_poly.pdbx_seq_one_letter_code
_entity_poly.pdbx_strand_id
1 'polypeptide(L)'
;MGGKVSRDVMLTPAPEPSSFIAICTNTSRGLCLLHFPAGLRERAIAVVRTHWTDGGNVSVEQFGGCTKLKLGSGMFSTPWRSTNTDGCGTRVAIARMLAALLHTLAQDGYLPYASTQIHRCRSIQVPDVIILRRRDPPPYAPPMDINKPTEEDQYPSHQQHQQQQTEPYFAIGLNDDDTLRLIQAPPALVDAIPSLIQQFWGGSFKRKDRRANTNSQVNVVEGIDRTGLLAGRSQPADVVDFRFNGSPWHADGDSAVTARQLMCGLLTHLWQLNYDLLCAVSLNTSCGLSTLIMGKSEGIQGDGRDIMALAMSRNDTLRLFNAPQGTPAVVRLCIERHWTRGIKSTMDSVSGATAIPCMEFRMNGNPWWCSKWHMASTEARNMMAAILEDLMQKGWLPLGKAAGSIKMTVKEADTSFMVFTQKTDDDYHGSRRATGPLIWVGLFNRHLVRVGGPGSVVPPQPVLEAIRRALQYWPTQKPPYEQGRLSCWEFRLSAGSPWHSGNTDCVHACHVVMRLFDEMYRCGWEVCAAVDMAKAIWANDQGPGSKIDCDTWFFRQRWGEGGWGAEMVSGAQ
;
A
#
# COMPACT_ATOMS: atom_id res chain seq x y z
N MET A 1 18.99 26.65 -32.82
CA MET A 1 19.90 26.45 -31.65
C MET A 1 19.08 25.93 -30.48
N GLY A 2 19.00 24.61 -30.32
CA GLY A 2 18.24 23.96 -29.25
C GLY A 2 19.17 23.60 -28.10
N GLY A 3 19.30 24.49 -27.12
CA GLY A 3 19.99 24.18 -25.88
C GLY A 3 19.23 23.09 -25.12
N LYS A 4 19.90 21.99 -24.77
CA LYS A 4 19.42 21.08 -23.72
C LYS A 4 19.35 21.89 -22.43
N VAL A 5 18.19 22.43 -22.10
CA VAL A 5 17.91 22.92 -20.74
C VAL A 5 18.19 21.73 -19.83
N SER A 6 19.14 21.87 -18.90
CA SER A 6 19.37 20.84 -17.90
C SER A 6 18.05 20.55 -17.21
N ARG A 7 17.62 19.29 -17.19
CA ARG A 7 16.41 18.85 -16.49
C ARG A 7 16.56 18.94 -14.97
N ASP A 8 17.66 19.50 -14.47
CA ASP A 8 17.86 19.94 -13.09
C ASP A 8 17.04 21.22 -12.77
N VAL A 9 15.80 21.31 -13.28
CA VAL A 9 14.86 22.32 -12.83
C VAL A 9 14.63 22.01 -11.35
N MET A 10 15.17 22.89 -10.50
CA MET A 10 14.98 22.84 -9.05
C MET A 10 13.52 22.50 -8.76
N LEU A 11 13.30 21.41 -8.02
CA LEU A 11 12.04 21.23 -7.33
C LEU A 11 11.76 22.54 -6.60
N THR A 12 10.65 23.18 -6.92
CA THR A 12 10.23 24.42 -6.26
C THR A 12 10.31 24.19 -4.75
N PRO A 13 10.90 25.12 -3.98
CA PRO A 13 10.92 25.02 -2.52
C PRO A 13 9.51 24.73 -2.03
N ALA A 14 9.37 23.78 -1.10
CA ALA A 14 8.08 23.39 -0.55
C ALA A 14 7.32 24.64 -0.08
N PRO A 15 6.21 25.02 -0.74
CA PRO A 15 5.40 26.14 -0.28
C PRO A 15 4.54 25.57 0.85
N GLU A 16 4.72 26.13 2.05
CA GLU A 16 4.04 25.78 3.29
C GLU A 16 4.44 24.43 3.93
N PRO A 17 4.48 24.33 5.28
CA PRO A 17 4.61 23.06 5.95
C PRO A 17 3.40 22.18 5.63
N SER A 18 3.59 21.13 4.84
CA SER A 18 2.57 20.12 4.63
C SER A 18 2.48 19.21 5.86
N SER A 19 1.25 18.81 6.23
CA SER A 19 1.05 17.71 7.18
C SER A 19 1.42 16.36 6.58
N PHE A 20 1.73 16.31 5.29
CA PHE A 20 2.13 15.12 4.56
C PHE A 20 3.64 15.09 4.28
N ILE A 21 4.19 13.89 4.37
CA ILE A 21 5.55 13.56 3.92
C ILE A 21 5.47 12.27 3.09
N ALA A 22 6.48 12.01 2.26
CA ALA A 22 6.51 10.77 1.49
C ALA A 22 7.89 10.11 1.46
N ILE A 23 7.89 8.77 1.50
CA ILE A 23 9.04 7.93 1.27
C ILE A 23 8.88 7.29 -0.11
N CYS A 24 9.74 7.67 -1.06
CA CYS A 24 9.75 7.08 -2.38
C CYS A 24 10.87 6.05 -2.46
N THR A 25 10.52 4.81 -2.74
CA THR A 25 11.48 3.70 -2.87
C THR A 25 12.02 3.55 -4.31
N ASN A 26 11.72 4.51 -5.19
CA ASN A 26 11.97 4.47 -6.64
C ASN A 26 13.29 5.11 -7.08
N THR A 27 14.41 4.73 -6.48
CA THR A 27 15.69 4.92 -7.19
C THR A 27 16.38 3.59 -7.23
N SER A 28 16.90 3.20 -8.40
CA SER A 28 17.65 1.94 -8.58
C SER A 28 18.81 1.76 -7.59
N ARG A 29 19.12 2.78 -6.78
CA ARG A 29 20.17 2.79 -5.76
C ARG A 29 19.73 3.40 -4.42
N GLY A 30 18.44 3.49 -4.08
CA GLY A 30 18.03 3.93 -2.73
C GLY A 30 16.65 4.60 -2.58
N LEU A 31 16.50 5.46 -1.58
CA LEU A 31 15.24 6.07 -1.14
C LEU A 31 15.22 7.59 -1.39
N CYS A 32 14.04 8.19 -1.52
CA CYS A 32 13.86 9.65 -1.44
C CYS A 32 12.89 9.98 -0.32
N LEU A 33 13.26 10.96 0.52
CA LEU A 33 12.44 11.53 1.57
C LEU A 33 11.91 12.88 1.07
N LEU A 34 10.59 13.02 0.94
CA LEU A 34 9.94 14.22 0.43
C LEU A 34 9.27 14.99 1.56
N HIS A 35 9.57 16.30 1.66
CA HIS A 35 8.95 17.25 2.60
C HIS A 35 9.21 16.96 4.08
N PHE A 36 10.24 16.17 4.40
CA PHE A 36 10.62 15.91 5.80
C PHE A 36 11.15 17.19 6.47
N PRO A 37 10.56 17.60 7.61
CA PRO A 37 11.14 18.66 8.46
C PRO A 37 12.58 18.32 8.85
N ALA A 38 13.42 19.33 9.06
CA ALA A 38 14.87 19.13 9.25
C ALA A 38 15.21 18.13 10.36
N GLY A 39 14.63 18.28 11.56
CA GLY A 39 14.88 17.35 12.67
C GLY A 39 14.41 15.91 12.39
N LEU A 40 13.24 15.75 11.76
CA LEU A 40 12.69 14.45 11.39
C LEU A 40 13.54 13.78 10.30
N ARG A 41 14.03 14.56 9.35
CA ARG A 41 14.90 14.10 8.27
C ARG A 41 16.21 13.53 8.81
N GLU A 42 16.87 14.22 9.73
CA GLU A 42 18.14 13.72 10.29
C GLU A 42 17.93 12.42 11.08
N ARG A 43 16.84 12.28 11.84
CA ARG A 43 16.47 11.01 12.48
C ARG A 43 16.21 9.91 11.46
N ALA A 44 15.45 10.19 10.40
CA ALA A 44 15.20 9.23 9.33
C ALA A 44 16.50 8.77 8.64
N ILE A 45 17.44 9.68 8.38
CA ILE A 45 18.77 9.36 7.84
C ILE A 45 19.55 8.46 8.81
N ALA A 46 19.52 8.76 10.10
CA ALA A 46 20.20 7.97 11.12
C ALA A 46 19.66 6.54 11.19
N VAL A 47 18.33 6.37 11.13
CA VAL A 47 17.69 5.03 11.07
C VAL A 47 18.13 4.28 9.82
N VAL A 48 18.09 4.92 8.64
CA VAL A 48 18.52 4.30 7.39
C VAL A 48 19.99 3.85 7.46
N ARG A 49 20.89 4.68 8.00
CA ARG A 49 22.30 4.32 8.21
C ARG A 49 22.49 3.16 9.19
N THR A 50 21.69 3.13 10.25
CA THR A 50 21.77 2.10 11.29
C THR A 50 21.30 0.74 10.79
N HIS A 51 20.25 0.70 9.96
CA HIS A 51 19.67 -0.56 9.49
C HIS A 51 20.19 -1.00 8.11
N TRP A 52 20.88 -0.13 7.36
CA TRP A 52 21.55 -0.47 6.11
C TRP A 52 22.99 -0.96 6.33
N THR A 53 23.19 -1.88 7.28
CA THR A 53 24.53 -2.37 7.66
C THR A 53 25.20 -3.18 6.56
N ASP A 54 24.40 -3.94 5.79
CA ASP A 54 24.93 -4.96 4.90
C ASP A 54 25.26 -4.42 3.51
N GLY A 55 24.66 -3.29 3.09
CA GLY A 55 24.83 -2.72 1.75
C GLY A 55 25.95 -1.66 1.65
N GLY A 56 26.66 -1.37 2.72
CA GLY A 56 27.74 -0.37 2.73
C GLY A 56 27.23 1.07 2.91
N ASN A 57 27.98 2.05 2.40
CA ASN A 57 27.75 3.46 2.74
C ASN A 57 26.41 4.01 2.22
N VAL A 58 25.75 4.83 3.04
CA VAL A 58 24.58 5.64 2.64
C VAL A 58 25.06 7.06 2.31
N SER A 59 24.99 7.46 1.04
CA SER A 59 25.24 8.85 0.65
C SER A 59 23.94 9.65 0.58
N VAL A 60 24.02 10.92 0.96
CA VAL A 60 22.86 11.82 1.08
C VAL A 60 23.03 12.95 0.08
N GLU A 61 22.01 13.18 -0.73
CA GLU A 61 21.94 14.29 -1.69
C GLU A 61 20.64 15.05 -1.47
N GLN A 62 20.71 16.38 -1.41
CA GLN A 62 19.52 17.23 -1.25
C GLN A 62 19.16 17.92 -2.56
N PHE A 63 17.87 17.91 -2.90
CA PHE A 63 17.32 18.54 -4.10
C PHE A 63 15.96 19.14 -3.74
N GLY A 64 15.83 20.48 -3.65
CA GLY A 64 14.54 21.20 -3.46
C GLY A 64 13.43 20.47 -2.70
N GLY A 65 13.54 20.37 -1.37
CA GLY A 65 12.54 19.70 -0.52
C GLY A 65 12.55 18.16 -0.56
N CYS A 66 13.41 17.56 -1.38
CA CYS A 66 13.70 16.13 -1.45
C CYS A 66 15.09 15.83 -0.89
N THR A 67 15.19 14.75 -0.11
CA THR A 67 16.47 14.19 0.34
C THR A 67 16.60 12.78 -0.19
N LYS A 68 17.53 12.59 -1.12
CA LYS A 68 17.83 11.31 -1.73
C LYS A 68 18.92 10.61 -0.91
N LEU A 69 18.59 9.41 -0.45
CA LEU A 69 19.48 8.49 0.23
C LEU A 69 19.91 7.44 -0.77
N LYS A 70 21.13 7.53 -1.27
CA LYS A 70 21.73 6.47 -2.09
C LYS A 70 22.27 5.41 -1.16
N LEU A 71 21.64 4.26 -1.21
CA LEU A 71 22.07 3.03 -0.57
C LEU A 71 23.21 2.45 -1.42
N GLY A 72 24.41 2.42 -0.85
CA GLY A 72 25.55 1.73 -1.42
C GLY A 72 25.17 0.32 -1.80
N SER A 73 25.80 -0.18 -2.85
CA SER A 73 25.59 -1.55 -3.31
C SER A 73 26.40 -2.56 -2.50
N GLY A 74 27.52 -2.16 -1.88
CA GLY A 74 28.42 -3.11 -1.22
C GLY A 74 28.74 -4.28 -2.16
N MET A 75 28.55 -5.52 -1.69
CA MET A 75 28.63 -6.74 -2.52
C MET A 75 27.34 -7.06 -3.30
N PHE A 76 26.23 -6.36 -3.07
CA PHE A 76 24.95 -6.62 -3.72
C PHE A 76 24.86 -5.93 -5.10
N SER A 77 24.30 -6.60 -6.10
CA SER A 77 23.74 -5.86 -7.23
C SER A 77 22.59 -4.99 -6.72
N THR A 78 22.48 -3.74 -7.20
CA THR A 78 21.51 -2.69 -6.83
C THR A 78 20.39 -3.10 -5.85
N PRO A 79 20.15 -2.37 -4.73
CA PRO A 79 19.29 -2.77 -3.60
C PRO A 79 17.93 -3.39 -3.97
N TRP A 80 17.36 -2.93 -5.08
CA TRP A 80 16.01 -3.27 -5.52
C TRP A 80 15.94 -4.36 -6.60
N ARG A 81 17.06 -4.73 -7.27
CA ARG A 81 17.04 -5.62 -8.47
C ARG A 81 17.60 -7.03 -8.24
N SER A 82 17.83 -7.44 -7.00
CA SER A 82 18.45 -8.75 -6.80
C SER A 82 17.46 -9.89 -7.04
N THR A 83 17.72 -10.67 -8.09
CA THR A 83 16.91 -11.82 -8.56
C THR A 83 17.36 -13.16 -8.01
N ASN A 84 18.45 -13.21 -7.24
CA ASN A 84 19.08 -14.45 -6.76
C ASN A 84 19.02 -14.56 -5.21
N THR A 85 19.59 -15.62 -4.66
CA THR A 85 19.72 -15.88 -3.20
C THR A 85 20.30 -14.70 -2.41
N ASP A 86 21.18 -13.90 -3.01
CA ASP A 86 21.72 -12.66 -2.40
C ASP A 86 20.65 -11.57 -2.21
N GLY A 87 19.59 -11.60 -3.04
CA GLY A 87 18.46 -10.66 -2.95
C GLY A 87 17.56 -10.89 -1.76
N CYS A 88 17.62 -12.08 -1.16
CA CYS A 88 16.91 -12.33 0.08
C CYS A 88 17.48 -11.48 1.23
N GLY A 89 18.81 -11.37 1.35
CA GLY A 89 19.45 -10.54 2.37
C GLY A 89 19.12 -9.05 2.19
N THR A 90 19.22 -8.56 0.96
CA THR A 90 18.88 -7.17 0.64
C THR A 90 17.41 -6.84 0.92
N ARG A 91 16.46 -7.70 0.52
CA ARG A 91 15.03 -7.48 0.81
C ARG A 91 14.74 -7.48 2.30
N VAL A 92 15.38 -8.36 3.05
CA VAL A 92 15.27 -8.39 4.51
C VAL A 92 15.79 -7.09 5.12
N ALA A 93 16.97 -6.62 4.71
CA ALA A 93 17.53 -5.36 5.18
C ALA A 93 16.61 -4.17 4.87
N ILE A 94 16.03 -4.12 3.67
CA ILE A 94 15.07 -3.07 3.29
C ILE A 94 13.80 -3.14 4.15
N ALA A 95 13.24 -4.33 4.36
CA ALA A 95 12.04 -4.49 5.16
C ALA A 95 12.26 -4.08 6.62
N ARG A 96 13.39 -4.46 7.23
CA ARG A 96 13.76 -4.01 8.58
C ARG A 96 13.93 -2.49 8.66
N MET A 97 14.69 -1.94 7.70
CA MET A 97 14.92 -0.50 7.61
C MET A 97 13.60 0.27 7.49
N LEU A 98 12.66 -0.21 6.65
CA LEU A 98 11.35 0.42 6.51
C LEU A 98 10.49 0.29 7.77
N ALA A 99 10.47 -0.88 8.43
CA ALA A 99 9.75 -1.06 9.68
C ALA A 99 10.27 -0.12 10.78
N ALA A 100 11.59 -0.03 10.96
CA ALA A 100 12.22 0.87 11.91
C ALA A 100 12.00 2.36 11.57
N LEU A 101 12.03 2.70 10.27
CA LEU A 101 11.75 4.05 9.82
C LEU A 101 10.30 4.43 10.11
N LEU A 102 9.33 3.57 9.78
CA LEU A 102 7.91 3.82 10.07
C LEU A 102 7.64 3.92 11.57
N HIS A 103 8.32 3.12 12.40
CA HIS A 103 8.24 3.26 13.85
C HIS A 103 8.70 4.64 14.32
N THR A 104 9.88 5.07 13.85
CA THR A 104 10.46 6.38 14.22
C THR A 104 9.53 7.52 13.82
N LEU A 105 8.93 7.44 12.62
CA LEU A 105 7.99 8.45 12.14
C LEU A 105 6.68 8.45 12.94
N ALA A 106 6.20 7.29 13.37
CA ALA A 106 5.02 7.16 14.20
C ALA A 106 5.21 7.82 15.58
N GLN A 107 6.40 7.75 16.18
CA GLN A 107 6.74 8.45 17.43
C GLN A 107 6.62 9.99 17.29
N ASP A 108 6.84 10.50 16.08
CA ASP A 108 6.65 11.93 15.75
C ASP A 108 5.23 12.27 15.26
N GLY A 109 4.29 11.33 15.38
CA GLY A 109 2.90 11.49 14.99
C GLY A 109 2.64 11.32 13.49
N TYR A 110 3.63 10.95 12.68
CA TYR A 110 3.44 10.64 11.27
C TYR A 110 3.07 9.17 11.08
N LEU A 111 1.85 8.93 10.62
CA LEU A 111 1.38 7.58 10.33
C LEU A 111 1.22 7.35 8.83
N PRO A 112 1.39 6.10 8.36
CA PRO A 112 1.06 5.73 7.00
C PRO A 112 -0.38 6.15 6.66
N TYR A 113 -0.53 6.88 5.55
CA TYR A 113 -1.81 7.37 5.03
C TYR A 113 -2.17 6.66 3.73
N ALA A 114 -1.18 6.42 2.86
CA ALA A 114 -1.36 5.60 1.67
C ALA A 114 -0.06 4.91 1.25
N SER A 115 -0.18 3.75 0.63
CA SER A 115 0.91 3.07 -0.07
C SER A 115 0.45 2.82 -1.51
N THR A 116 1.18 3.37 -2.48
CA THR A 116 0.71 3.34 -3.87
C THR A 116 1.80 3.30 -4.91
N GLN A 117 1.54 2.56 -5.98
CA GLN A 117 2.36 2.54 -7.19
C GLN A 117 1.93 3.67 -8.13
N ILE A 118 2.79 4.67 -8.30
CA ILE A 118 2.52 5.83 -9.16
C ILE A 118 3.27 5.80 -10.49
N HIS A 119 4.13 4.79 -10.69
CA HIS A 119 4.99 4.68 -11.85
C HIS A 119 4.82 3.37 -12.62
N ARG A 120 4.94 3.50 -13.94
CA ARG A 120 4.95 2.42 -14.92
C ARG A 120 6.39 2.19 -15.39
N CYS A 121 6.73 0.92 -15.57
CA CYS A 121 8.04 0.50 -16.03
C CYS A 121 7.91 -0.61 -17.07
N ARG A 122 8.87 -0.67 -18.00
CA ARG A 122 8.90 -1.62 -19.12
C ARG A 122 9.47 -2.99 -18.75
N SER A 123 10.28 -3.10 -17.70
CA SER A 123 11.01 -4.34 -17.40
C SER A 123 11.11 -4.72 -15.93
N ILE A 124 10.84 -3.81 -15.00
CA ILE A 124 11.06 -4.01 -13.55
C ILE A 124 9.94 -3.33 -12.78
N GLN A 125 9.33 -3.96 -11.77
CA GLN A 125 8.33 -3.27 -10.96
C GLN A 125 8.92 -2.06 -10.25
N VAL A 126 8.15 -0.98 -10.20
CA VAL A 126 8.56 0.22 -9.49
C VAL A 126 8.12 0.08 -8.05
N PRO A 127 9.04 0.23 -7.09
CA PRO A 127 8.69 0.24 -5.68
C PRO A 127 7.64 1.31 -5.34
N ASP A 128 6.81 1.03 -4.33
CA ASP A 128 5.68 1.89 -3.95
C ASP A 128 6.13 3.21 -3.28
N VAL A 129 5.30 4.24 -3.41
CA VAL A 129 5.44 5.48 -2.64
C VAL A 129 4.59 5.34 -1.38
N ILE A 130 5.22 5.52 -0.22
CA ILE A 130 4.54 5.55 1.08
C ILE A 130 4.30 7.01 1.44
N ILE A 131 3.04 7.42 1.48
CA ILE A 131 2.61 8.74 1.93
C ILE A 131 2.24 8.62 3.41
N LEU A 132 2.84 9.47 4.23
CA LEU A 132 2.53 9.57 5.65
C LEU A 132 1.89 10.92 5.93
N ARG A 133 1.03 10.94 6.95
CA ARG A 133 0.37 12.15 7.43
C ARG A 133 0.60 12.29 8.93
N ARG A 134 0.92 13.51 9.35
CA ARG A 134 0.93 13.88 10.76
C ARG A 134 -0.49 13.84 11.30
N ARG A 135 -0.73 13.13 12.40
CA ARG A 135 -1.99 13.24 13.16
C ARG A 135 -2.13 14.68 13.64
N ASP A 136 -3.30 15.26 13.44
CA ASP A 136 -3.63 16.52 14.10
C ASP A 136 -3.57 16.25 15.62
N PRO A 137 -3.03 17.19 16.42
CA PRO A 137 -3.16 17.06 17.87
C PRO A 137 -4.65 16.93 18.20
N PRO A 138 -5.03 16.06 19.16
CA PRO A 138 -6.42 16.00 19.60
C PRO A 138 -6.88 17.42 19.94
N PRO A 139 -8.12 17.81 19.56
CA PRO A 139 -8.63 19.14 19.92
C PRO A 139 -8.45 19.28 21.43
N TYR A 140 -7.72 20.34 21.83
CA TYR A 140 -7.31 20.61 23.20
C TYR A 140 -8.42 20.22 24.16
N ALA A 141 -8.13 19.29 25.07
CA ALA A 141 -8.88 19.25 26.32
C ALA A 141 -8.83 20.69 26.88
N PRO A 142 -9.97 21.26 27.32
CA PRO A 142 -9.97 22.59 27.90
C PRO A 142 -8.89 22.63 29.00
N PRO A 143 -8.13 23.73 29.13
CA PRO A 143 -7.05 23.82 30.10
C PRO A 143 -7.59 23.37 31.45
N MET A 144 -7.03 22.27 31.97
CA MET A 144 -7.35 21.83 33.32
C MET A 144 -7.06 23.00 34.25
N ASP A 145 -8.08 23.39 35.01
CA ASP A 145 -8.01 24.45 36.00
C ASP A 145 -6.94 24.09 37.03
N ILE A 146 -5.79 24.77 36.97
CA ILE A 146 -4.57 24.48 37.76
C ILE A 146 -4.80 24.81 39.26
N ASN A 147 -6.00 25.24 39.65
CA ASN A 147 -6.31 25.71 41.00
C ASN A 147 -7.09 24.71 41.87
N LYS A 148 -7.14 23.42 41.54
CA LYS A 148 -7.62 22.40 42.49
C LYS A 148 -6.45 21.62 43.11
N PRO A 149 -6.20 21.76 44.43
CA PRO A 149 -5.28 20.88 45.12
C PRO A 149 -5.93 19.49 45.24
N THR A 150 -5.43 18.52 44.47
CA THR A 150 -5.73 17.10 44.70
C THR A 150 -4.72 16.54 45.69
N GLU A 151 -5.29 15.88 46.70
CA GLU A 151 -4.63 15.21 47.81
C GLU A 151 -3.56 14.20 47.37
N GLU A 152 -2.59 14.03 48.27
CA GLU A 152 -1.46 13.13 48.20
C GLU A 152 -1.90 11.68 47.93
N ASP A 153 -1.40 11.09 46.84
CA ASP A 153 -1.33 9.63 46.73
C ASP A 153 0.09 9.20 46.33
N GLN A 154 0.59 8.27 47.13
CA GLN A 154 1.93 7.74 47.17
C GLN A 154 2.23 6.89 45.92
N TYR A 155 3.27 7.24 45.17
CA TYR A 155 3.84 6.35 44.15
C TYR A 155 4.85 5.38 44.79
N PRO A 156 4.72 4.05 44.59
CA PRO A 156 5.81 3.13 44.87
C PRO A 156 6.86 3.17 43.76
N SER A 157 8.12 3.15 44.18
CA SER A 157 9.36 3.12 43.43
C SER A 157 9.37 2.15 42.25
N HIS A 158 9.69 2.66 41.05
CA HIS A 158 10.10 1.88 39.89
C HIS A 158 11.51 1.31 40.11
N GLN A 159 11.59 0.03 40.49
CA GLN A 159 12.78 -0.79 40.27
C GLN A 159 12.41 -2.08 39.52
N GLN A 160 13.10 -2.24 38.38
CA GLN A 160 13.46 -3.50 37.73
C GLN A 160 12.33 -4.46 37.33
N HIS A 161 11.73 -4.18 36.18
CA HIS A 161 11.43 -5.24 35.21
C HIS A 161 12.31 -5.02 33.99
N GLN A 162 13.33 -5.85 33.81
CA GLN A 162 13.94 -6.08 32.50
C GLN A 162 12.85 -6.71 31.61
N GLN A 163 12.07 -5.86 30.95
CA GLN A 163 11.09 -6.29 29.96
C GLN A 163 11.84 -6.80 28.73
N GLN A 164 11.54 -8.04 28.34
CA GLN A 164 11.77 -8.53 26.98
C GLN A 164 11.22 -7.47 26.01
N GLN A 165 12.11 -6.83 25.24
CA GLN A 165 11.73 -5.93 24.17
C GLN A 165 10.97 -6.73 23.10
N THR A 166 9.65 -6.80 23.19
CA THR A 166 8.83 -7.22 22.06
C THR A 166 8.86 -6.08 21.05
N GLU A 167 9.61 -6.26 19.98
CA GLU A 167 9.72 -5.29 18.88
C GLU A 167 8.30 -4.87 18.42
N PRO A 168 7.99 -3.57 18.38
CA PRO A 168 6.62 -3.10 18.11
C PRO A 168 6.23 -3.25 16.63
N TYR A 169 7.17 -3.57 15.74
CA TYR A 169 6.94 -3.70 14.30
C TYR A 169 7.71 -4.87 13.73
N PHE A 170 7.15 -5.48 12.68
CA PHE A 170 7.78 -6.58 11.96
C PHE A 170 7.28 -6.61 10.51
N ALA A 171 7.86 -7.47 9.68
CA ALA A 171 7.45 -7.60 8.29
C ALA A 171 7.11 -9.03 7.88
N ILE A 172 6.17 -9.16 6.95
CA ILE A 172 5.79 -10.41 6.29
C ILE A 172 6.04 -10.25 4.79
N GLY A 173 7.00 -10.99 4.25
CA GLY A 173 7.34 -10.99 2.83
C GLY A 173 6.67 -12.14 2.08
N LEU A 174 6.00 -11.83 0.98
CA LEU A 174 5.55 -12.79 -0.02
C LEU A 174 6.64 -12.91 -1.11
N ASN A 175 7.09 -14.13 -1.43
CA ASN A 175 8.21 -14.35 -2.36
C ASN A 175 7.84 -15.28 -3.50
N ASP A 176 8.40 -15.05 -4.68
CA ASP A 176 8.18 -15.82 -5.92
C ASP A 176 8.75 -17.25 -5.90
N ASP A 177 9.46 -17.65 -4.84
CA ASP A 177 9.93 -19.01 -4.62
C ASP A 177 9.01 -19.84 -3.71
N ASP A 178 7.74 -19.41 -3.60
CA ASP A 178 6.69 -20.02 -2.79
C ASP A 178 7.01 -19.98 -1.30
N THR A 179 7.59 -18.87 -0.85
CA THR A 179 7.98 -18.67 0.56
C THR A 179 7.21 -17.52 1.20
N LEU A 180 6.58 -17.80 2.34
CA LEU A 180 6.14 -16.79 3.32
C LEU A 180 7.32 -16.53 4.27
N ARG A 181 7.83 -15.31 4.25
CA ARG A 181 8.98 -14.89 5.06
C ARG A 181 8.53 -14.01 6.20
N LEU A 182 8.88 -14.35 7.42
CA LEU A 182 8.70 -13.53 8.61
C LEU A 182 10.03 -12.86 8.96
N ILE A 183 10.00 -11.56 9.24
CA ILE A 183 11.18 -10.74 9.56
C ILE A 183 10.88 -9.99 10.85
N GLN A 184 11.63 -10.27 11.91
CA GLN A 184 11.41 -9.75 13.28
C GLN A 184 10.02 -10.07 13.85
N ALA A 185 9.39 -11.14 13.36
CA ALA A 185 8.05 -11.52 13.81
C ALA A 185 8.04 -12.00 15.27
N PRO A 186 6.96 -11.72 16.02
CA PRO A 186 6.81 -12.20 17.38
C PRO A 186 6.71 -13.74 17.42
N PRO A 187 7.25 -14.42 18.45
CA PRO A 187 7.22 -15.88 18.55
C PRO A 187 5.81 -16.48 18.43
N ALA A 188 4.82 -15.85 19.06
CA ALA A 188 3.42 -16.29 18.99
C ALA A 188 2.90 -16.39 17.54
N LEU A 189 3.30 -15.46 16.66
CA LEU A 189 2.95 -15.56 15.24
C LEU A 189 3.69 -16.71 14.57
N VAL A 190 5.01 -16.81 14.80
CA VAL A 190 5.85 -17.86 14.20
C VAL A 190 5.31 -19.25 14.54
N ASP A 191 4.86 -19.45 15.78
CA ASP A 191 4.33 -20.72 16.26
C ASP A 191 2.94 -21.04 15.71
N ALA A 192 2.14 -20.03 15.37
CA ALA A 192 0.81 -20.20 14.79
C ALA A 192 0.79 -20.51 13.28
N ILE A 193 1.83 -20.09 12.54
CA ILE A 193 1.88 -20.28 11.07
C ILE A 193 1.65 -21.75 10.64
N PRO A 194 2.30 -22.78 11.22
CA PRO A 194 2.05 -24.18 10.88
C PRO A 194 0.57 -24.57 10.87
N SER A 195 -0.17 -24.20 11.91
CA SER A 195 -1.59 -24.51 12.04
C SER A 195 -2.43 -23.76 11.01
N LEU A 196 -2.12 -22.48 10.76
CA LEU A 196 -2.79 -21.69 9.72
C LEU A 196 -2.56 -22.26 8.32
N ILE A 197 -1.33 -22.67 8.01
CA ILE A 197 -1.01 -23.33 6.73
C ILE A 197 -1.77 -24.64 6.61
N GLN A 198 -1.76 -25.48 7.63
CA GLN A 198 -2.47 -26.75 7.61
C GLN A 198 -3.99 -26.55 7.44
N GLN A 199 -4.55 -25.55 8.10
CA GLN A 199 -5.98 -25.23 8.05
C GLN A 199 -6.42 -24.67 6.69
N PHE A 200 -5.65 -23.75 6.09
CA PHE A 200 -6.10 -22.98 4.92
C PHE A 200 -5.41 -23.34 3.60
N TRP A 201 -4.21 -23.89 3.63
CA TRP A 201 -3.53 -24.36 2.42
C TRP A 201 -3.79 -25.84 2.17
N GLY A 202 -3.90 -26.65 3.24
CA GLY A 202 -4.11 -28.11 3.16
C GLY A 202 -2.92 -28.90 2.59
N GLY A 203 -1.96 -28.24 1.92
CA GLY A 203 -0.72 -28.83 1.43
C GLY A 203 0.38 -28.91 2.50
N SER A 204 1.37 -29.76 2.25
CA SER A 204 2.59 -29.82 3.08
C SER A 204 3.44 -28.55 2.93
N PHE A 205 4.24 -28.23 3.93
CA PHE A 205 5.20 -27.13 3.89
C PHE A 205 6.54 -27.56 4.51
N LYS A 206 7.60 -26.81 4.20
CA LYS A 206 8.91 -26.95 4.83
C LYS A 206 9.21 -25.68 5.61
N ARG A 207 9.29 -25.79 6.95
CA ARG A 207 9.83 -24.75 7.81
C ARG A 207 11.35 -24.73 7.69
N LYS A 208 11.93 -23.56 7.42
CA LYS A 208 13.37 -23.35 7.41
C LYS A 208 13.71 -22.31 8.47
N ASP A 209 14.03 -22.80 9.66
CA ASP A 209 14.63 -21.99 10.71
C ASP A 209 16.12 -21.88 10.38
N ARG A 210 16.53 -20.80 9.72
CA ARG A 210 17.95 -20.49 9.48
C ARG A 210 18.53 -19.70 10.67
N ARG A 211 18.14 -20.09 11.90
CA ARG A 211 18.79 -19.60 13.12
C ARG A 211 20.28 -19.94 13.00
N ALA A 212 21.15 -18.99 13.35
CA ALA A 212 22.59 -19.23 13.42
C ALA A 212 22.84 -20.53 14.21
N ASN A 213 23.32 -21.57 13.52
CA ASN A 213 23.70 -22.83 14.13
C ASN A 213 24.83 -22.53 15.11
N THR A 214 24.53 -22.51 16.41
CA THR A 214 25.54 -22.36 17.47
C THR A 214 26.05 -23.70 18.01
N ASN A 215 25.71 -24.86 17.42
CA ASN A 215 26.22 -26.15 17.90
C ASN A 215 26.32 -27.26 16.84
N SER A 216 27.09 -27.03 15.78
CA SER A 216 27.61 -28.15 14.98
C SER A 216 28.96 -27.74 14.40
N GLN A 217 29.98 -28.53 14.73
CA GLN A 217 31.36 -28.40 14.28
C GLN A 217 31.46 -27.87 12.85
N VAL A 218 32.27 -26.83 12.73
CA VAL A 218 32.72 -26.23 11.48
C VAL A 218 33.50 -27.27 10.69
N ASN A 219 32.80 -28.06 9.88
CA ASN A 219 33.38 -28.59 8.64
C ASN A 219 32.96 -27.64 7.53
N VAL A 220 33.70 -26.54 7.43
CA VAL A 220 33.76 -25.74 6.20
C VAL A 220 34.38 -26.64 5.16
N VAL A 221 33.54 -27.36 4.41
CA VAL A 221 33.94 -27.85 3.10
C VAL A 221 33.84 -26.63 2.19
N GLU A 222 34.99 -26.03 1.91
CA GLU A 222 35.18 -25.07 0.81
C GLU A 222 34.74 -25.74 -0.49
N GLY A 223 33.48 -25.57 -0.83
CA GLY A 223 32.89 -26.04 -2.08
C GLY A 223 32.30 -24.86 -2.82
N ILE A 224 33.04 -24.35 -3.79
CA ILE A 224 32.56 -23.35 -4.74
C ILE A 224 31.42 -24.01 -5.54
N ASP A 225 30.19 -23.51 -5.37
CA ASP A 225 29.07 -23.77 -6.28
C ASP A 225 29.49 -23.42 -7.71
N ARG A 226 28.99 -24.15 -8.72
CA ARG A 226 29.27 -23.97 -10.17
C ARG A 226 29.01 -22.55 -10.73
N THR A 227 28.53 -21.61 -9.91
CA THR A 227 28.36 -20.17 -10.20
C THR A 227 29.42 -19.25 -9.56
N GLY A 228 30.38 -19.78 -8.80
CA GLY A 228 31.48 -18.99 -8.24
C GLY A 228 31.13 -18.14 -7.01
N LEU A 229 29.99 -18.40 -6.34
CA LEU A 229 29.54 -17.62 -5.17
C LEU A 229 29.61 -18.43 -3.87
N LEU A 230 30.20 -17.81 -2.84
CA LEU A 230 30.43 -18.36 -1.50
C LEU A 230 29.11 -18.78 -0.83
N ALA A 231 28.88 -20.09 -0.76
CA ALA A 231 27.87 -20.71 0.09
C ALA A 231 28.30 -20.58 1.57
N GLY A 232 28.02 -19.46 2.22
CA GLY A 232 28.55 -19.23 3.58
C GLY A 232 28.01 -18.05 4.36
N ARG A 233 26.76 -17.62 4.19
CA ARG A 233 26.14 -16.67 5.13
C ARG A 233 24.83 -17.22 5.68
N SER A 234 24.82 -17.51 6.98
CA SER A 234 23.60 -17.74 7.75
C SER A 234 22.71 -16.50 7.63
N GLN A 235 21.42 -16.69 7.32
CA GLN A 235 20.47 -15.60 7.43
C GLN A 235 20.39 -15.13 8.90
N PRO A 236 20.03 -13.87 9.16
CA PRO A 236 19.90 -13.37 10.52
C PRO A 236 18.89 -14.19 11.34
N ALA A 237 19.12 -14.35 12.64
CA ALA A 237 18.34 -15.24 13.52
C ALA A 237 16.85 -14.86 13.67
N ASP A 238 16.49 -13.64 13.30
CA ASP A 238 15.15 -13.05 13.34
C ASP A 238 14.37 -13.20 12.01
N VAL A 239 14.86 -14.04 11.08
CA VAL A 239 14.16 -14.39 9.84
C VAL A 239 13.70 -15.85 9.87
N VAL A 240 12.42 -16.07 9.60
CA VAL A 240 11.84 -17.43 9.50
C VAL A 240 11.14 -17.58 8.16
N ASP A 241 11.51 -18.62 7.42
CA ASP A 241 10.94 -18.92 6.10
C ASP A 241 10.03 -20.16 6.17
N PHE A 242 8.80 -20.02 5.70
CA PHE A 242 7.85 -21.11 5.47
C PHE A 242 7.69 -21.29 3.97
N ARG A 243 8.25 -22.38 3.43
CA ARG A 243 8.14 -22.71 2.01
C ARG A 243 6.99 -23.68 1.78
N PHE A 244 6.03 -23.27 0.97
CA PHE A 244 4.88 -24.10 0.62
C PHE A 244 5.28 -25.19 -0.37
N ASN A 245 4.58 -26.31 -0.33
CA ASN A 245 4.51 -27.21 -1.47
C ASN A 245 3.38 -26.72 -2.40
N GLY A 246 3.68 -26.50 -3.68
CA GLY A 246 2.80 -25.82 -4.64
C GLY A 246 3.17 -24.35 -4.84
N SER A 247 2.32 -23.61 -5.55
CA SER A 247 2.65 -22.26 -6.02
C SER A 247 1.64 -21.19 -5.58
N PRO A 248 1.52 -20.89 -4.27
CA PRO A 248 0.49 -20.00 -3.71
C PRO A 248 0.51 -18.59 -4.31
N TRP A 249 1.68 -18.10 -4.74
CA TRP A 249 1.85 -16.73 -5.23
C TRP A 249 1.88 -16.63 -6.76
N HIS A 250 1.96 -17.76 -7.48
CA HIS A 250 1.79 -17.81 -8.94
C HIS A 250 0.40 -18.29 -9.35
N ALA A 251 -0.44 -18.57 -8.36
CA ALA A 251 -1.64 -19.36 -8.56
C ALA A 251 -2.67 -18.66 -9.46
N ASP A 252 -3.15 -19.42 -10.44
CA ASP A 252 -4.47 -19.26 -11.03
C ASP A 252 -5.44 -20.30 -10.43
N GLY A 253 -6.73 -20.21 -10.75
CA GLY A 253 -7.71 -21.21 -10.31
C GLY A 253 -7.89 -21.29 -8.78
N ASP A 254 -7.94 -22.53 -8.26
CA ASP A 254 -8.25 -22.84 -6.86
C ASP A 254 -7.08 -22.59 -5.89
N SER A 255 -5.84 -22.76 -6.36
CA SER A 255 -4.65 -22.39 -5.58
C SER A 255 -4.65 -20.89 -5.24
N ALA A 256 -5.25 -20.06 -6.10
CA ALA A 256 -5.33 -18.62 -5.90
C ALA A 256 -6.41 -18.24 -4.87
N VAL A 257 -7.44 -19.09 -4.73
CA VAL A 257 -8.51 -18.96 -3.74
C VAL A 257 -7.95 -19.36 -2.37
N THR A 258 -7.31 -20.53 -2.27
CA THR A 258 -6.71 -21.04 -1.03
C THR A 258 -5.59 -20.13 -0.49
N ALA A 259 -4.73 -19.58 -1.35
CA ALA A 259 -3.72 -18.60 -0.92
C ALA A 259 -4.34 -17.33 -0.29
N ARG A 260 -5.48 -16.87 -0.81
CA ARG A 260 -6.22 -15.71 -0.27
C ARG A 260 -6.97 -16.03 1.02
N GLN A 261 -7.54 -17.24 1.12
CA GLN A 261 -8.13 -17.73 2.37
C GLN A 261 -7.07 -17.82 3.47
N LEU A 262 -5.87 -18.33 3.16
CA LEU A 262 -4.73 -18.33 4.07
C LEU A 262 -4.36 -16.92 4.52
N MET A 263 -4.34 -15.95 3.60
CA MET A 263 -4.06 -14.55 3.96
C MET A 263 -5.15 -13.94 4.85
N CYS A 264 -6.43 -14.21 4.59
CA CYS A 264 -7.51 -13.80 5.49
C CYS A 264 -7.32 -14.40 6.89
N GLY A 265 -7.03 -15.70 6.98
CA GLY A 265 -6.79 -16.37 8.26
C GLY A 265 -5.57 -15.81 9.00
N LEU A 266 -4.48 -15.54 8.29
CA LEU A 266 -3.27 -14.93 8.83
C LEU A 266 -3.54 -13.52 9.38
N LEU A 267 -4.23 -12.67 8.62
CA LEU A 267 -4.56 -11.31 9.05
C LEU A 267 -5.55 -11.32 10.23
N THR A 268 -6.47 -12.28 10.26
CA THR A 268 -7.41 -12.47 11.39
C THR A 268 -6.65 -12.83 12.66
N HIS A 269 -5.68 -13.75 12.55
CA HIS A 269 -4.86 -14.13 13.69
C HIS A 269 -3.97 -12.98 14.18
N LEU A 270 -3.39 -12.21 13.25
CA LEU A 270 -2.60 -11.01 13.60
C LEU A 270 -3.43 -9.96 14.33
N TRP A 271 -4.66 -9.75 13.88
CA TRP A 271 -5.61 -8.87 14.56
C TRP A 271 -5.90 -9.33 16.00
N GLN A 272 -6.10 -10.63 16.22
CA GLN A 272 -6.28 -11.22 17.55
C GLN A 272 -5.05 -11.06 18.46
N LEU A 273 -3.86 -10.92 17.86
CA LEU A 273 -2.61 -10.62 18.55
C LEU A 273 -2.33 -9.11 18.69
N ASN A 274 -3.32 -8.26 18.36
CA ASN A 274 -3.27 -6.80 18.43
C ASN A 274 -2.23 -6.17 17.49
N TYR A 275 -2.00 -6.80 16.34
CA TYR A 275 -1.20 -6.25 15.26
C TYR A 275 -2.09 -5.70 14.14
N ASP A 276 -1.79 -4.48 13.72
CA ASP A 276 -2.44 -3.80 12.60
C ASP A 276 -1.52 -3.77 11.39
N LEU A 277 -2.11 -3.77 10.20
CA LEU A 277 -1.36 -3.58 8.96
C LEU A 277 -1.03 -2.08 8.81
N LEU A 278 0.24 -1.72 8.91
CA LEU A 278 0.65 -0.33 8.67
C LEU A 278 0.52 0.02 7.19
N CYS A 279 1.13 -0.80 6.34
CA CYS A 279 1.11 -0.66 4.89
C CYS A 279 1.56 -1.95 4.21
N ALA A 280 1.06 -2.18 3.00
CA ALA A 280 1.58 -3.17 2.07
C ALA A 280 2.46 -2.47 1.03
N VAL A 281 3.70 -2.91 0.86
CA VAL A 281 4.68 -2.28 -0.03
C VAL A 281 5.35 -3.30 -0.94
N SER A 282 5.45 -2.97 -2.22
CA SER A 282 6.05 -3.83 -3.24
C SER A 282 7.57 -3.68 -3.23
N LEU A 283 8.25 -4.40 -2.34
CA LEU A 283 9.72 -4.38 -2.26
C LEU A 283 10.38 -5.30 -3.29
N ASN A 284 9.65 -6.31 -3.79
CA ASN A 284 10.18 -7.23 -4.78
C ASN A 284 9.93 -6.71 -6.21
N THR A 285 10.99 -6.21 -6.85
CA THR A 285 10.85 -5.66 -8.20
C THR A 285 10.78 -6.71 -9.31
N SER A 286 11.18 -7.96 -9.03
CA SER A 286 11.12 -9.06 -10.02
C SER A 286 9.69 -9.57 -10.20
N CYS A 287 8.98 -9.83 -9.11
CA CYS A 287 7.66 -10.47 -9.16
C CYS A 287 6.50 -9.58 -8.71
N GLY A 288 6.77 -8.52 -7.96
CA GLY A 288 5.77 -7.52 -7.60
C GLY A 288 4.94 -7.77 -6.35
N LEU A 289 5.28 -8.84 -5.62
CA LEU A 289 4.59 -9.22 -4.41
C LEU A 289 4.81 -8.22 -3.27
N SER A 290 3.78 -8.04 -2.46
CA SER A 290 3.82 -7.15 -1.29
C SER A 290 4.65 -7.75 -0.15
N THR A 291 5.36 -6.86 0.52
CA THR A 291 5.82 -7.03 1.90
C THR A 291 4.86 -6.24 2.80
N LEU A 292 4.27 -6.91 3.76
CA LEU A 292 3.37 -6.31 4.75
C LEU A 292 4.22 -5.81 5.92
N ILE A 293 4.07 -4.55 6.29
CA ILE A 293 4.65 -4.02 7.52
C ILE A 293 3.56 -3.99 8.58
N MET A 294 3.79 -4.68 9.68
CA MET A 294 2.86 -4.83 10.80
C MET A 294 3.34 -3.99 11.97
N GLY A 295 2.41 -3.44 12.75
CA GLY A 295 2.70 -2.70 13.96
C GLY A 295 1.74 -3.06 15.07
N LYS A 296 2.22 -3.14 16.31
CA LYS A 296 1.35 -3.34 17.48
C LYS A 296 0.44 -2.12 17.62
N SER A 297 -0.86 -2.34 17.78
CA SER A 297 -1.83 -1.27 17.96
C SER A 297 -2.54 -1.46 19.29
N GLU A 298 -2.43 -0.44 20.14
CA GLU A 298 -3.23 -0.34 21.37
C GLU A 298 -4.69 -0.08 20.99
N GLY A 299 -5.63 -0.67 21.73
CA GLY A 299 -7.07 -0.52 21.49
C GLY A 299 -7.68 -1.45 20.44
N ILE A 300 -6.88 -2.30 19.78
CA ILE A 300 -7.41 -3.51 19.14
C ILE A 300 -7.58 -4.51 20.28
N GLN A 301 -8.71 -4.56 20.94
CA GLN A 301 -9.02 -5.68 21.84
C GLN A 301 -10.11 -6.51 21.21
N GLY A 302 -9.73 -7.67 20.68
CA GLY A 302 -10.42 -8.96 20.83
C GLY A 302 -11.93 -9.07 20.59
N ASP A 303 -12.58 -8.09 19.98
CA ASP A 303 -14.04 -8.06 19.78
C ASP A 303 -14.55 -9.08 18.75
N GLY A 304 -13.67 -9.93 18.22
CA GLY A 304 -14.05 -10.94 17.23
C GLY A 304 -14.40 -10.34 15.88
N ARG A 305 -13.89 -9.14 15.55
CA ARG A 305 -14.08 -8.51 14.25
C ARG A 305 -13.85 -9.46 13.09
N ASP A 306 -14.86 -9.53 12.23
CA ASP A 306 -14.79 -10.24 10.98
C ASP A 306 -13.86 -9.51 10.00
N ILE A 307 -12.98 -10.29 9.36
CA ILE A 307 -12.20 -9.85 8.20
C ILE A 307 -12.86 -10.40 6.96
N MET A 308 -13.14 -9.54 5.99
CA MET A 308 -13.50 -9.97 4.63
C MET A 308 -12.51 -9.41 3.62
N ALA A 309 -12.50 -9.97 2.42
CA ALA A 309 -11.66 -9.44 1.36
C ALA A 309 -12.35 -9.45 -0.01
N LEU A 310 -11.93 -8.51 -0.85
CA LEU A 310 -12.35 -8.36 -2.24
C LEU A 310 -11.12 -8.49 -3.13
N ALA A 311 -11.16 -9.40 -4.09
CA ALA A 311 -10.09 -9.61 -5.06
C ALA A 311 -10.61 -9.44 -6.49
N MET A 312 -9.87 -8.69 -7.29
CA MET A 312 -10.06 -8.71 -8.73
C MET A 312 -9.20 -9.84 -9.29
N SER A 313 -9.84 -10.81 -9.95
CA SER A 313 -9.19 -12.01 -10.47
C SER A 313 -9.37 -12.14 -11.98
N ARG A 314 -8.42 -12.82 -12.64
CA ARG A 314 -8.44 -13.04 -14.11
C ARG A 314 -8.73 -11.73 -14.87
N ASN A 315 -9.44 -11.73 -16.00
CA ASN A 315 -9.75 -10.49 -16.72
C ASN A 315 -11.13 -9.92 -16.40
N ASP A 316 -11.98 -10.73 -15.77
CA ASP A 316 -13.43 -10.54 -15.72
C ASP A 316 -14.08 -10.97 -14.40
N THR A 317 -13.29 -11.32 -13.41
CA THR A 317 -13.80 -11.99 -12.21
C THR A 317 -13.58 -11.12 -10.97
N LEU A 318 -14.60 -11.00 -10.12
CA LEU A 318 -14.53 -10.38 -8.80
C LEU A 318 -14.83 -11.45 -7.75
N ARG A 319 -13.99 -11.56 -6.72
CA ARG A 319 -14.14 -12.56 -5.65
C ARG A 319 -14.27 -11.90 -4.29
N LEU A 320 -15.22 -12.39 -3.51
CA LEU A 320 -15.43 -12.03 -2.12
C LEU A 320 -15.01 -13.18 -1.24
N PHE A 321 -14.15 -12.93 -0.25
CA PHE A 321 -13.70 -13.91 0.72
C PHE A 321 -14.23 -13.54 2.10
N ASN A 322 -14.76 -14.52 2.81
CA ASN A 322 -15.34 -14.34 4.15
C ASN A 322 -16.38 -13.20 4.22
N ALA A 323 -17.11 -12.97 3.14
CA ALA A 323 -18.12 -11.91 3.13
C ALA A 323 -19.34 -12.35 3.95
N PRO A 324 -19.87 -11.48 4.83
CA PRO A 324 -21.04 -11.82 5.64
C PRO A 324 -22.28 -11.95 4.74
N GLN A 325 -23.35 -12.52 5.31
CA GLN A 325 -24.62 -12.65 4.62
C GLN A 325 -25.12 -11.28 4.12
N GLY A 326 -25.64 -11.25 2.89
CA GLY A 326 -26.15 -10.04 2.25
C GLY A 326 -25.10 -9.19 1.53
N THR A 327 -23.82 -9.21 1.94
CA THR A 327 -22.75 -8.49 1.23
C THR A 327 -22.60 -8.91 -0.24
N PRO A 328 -22.65 -10.22 -0.59
CA PRO A 328 -22.69 -10.64 -1.99
C PRO A 328 -23.84 -10.04 -2.81
N ALA A 329 -25.03 -9.90 -2.23
CA ALA A 329 -26.19 -9.34 -2.94
C ALA A 329 -26.00 -7.84 -3.24
N VAL A 330 -25.36 -7.12 -2.33
CA VAL A 330 -25.00 -5.70 -2.50
C VAL A 330 -23.98 -5.54 -3.63
N VAL A 331 -22.91 -6.33 -3.61
CA VAL A 331 -21.89 -6.31 -4.66
C VAL A 331 -22.49 -6.67 -6.03
N ARG A 332 -23.37 -7.67 -6.09
CA ARG A 332 -24.14 -8.00 -7.31
C ARG A 332 -24.87 -6.78 -7.87
N LEU A 333 -25.64 -6.08 -7.02
CA LEU A 333 -26.41 -4.91 -7.43
C LEU A 333 -25.52 -3.79 -7.97
N CYS A 334 -24.38 -3.52 -7.33
CA CYS A 334 -23.42 -2.54 -7.83
C CYS A 334 -22.87 -2.93 -9.22
N ILE A 335 -22.56 -4.21 -9.45
CA ILE A 335 -22.10 -4.70 -10.76
C ILE A 335 -23.19 -4.51 -11.80
N GLU A 336 -24.42 -4.96 -11.54
CA GLU A 336 -25.53 -4.86 -12.48
C GLU A 336 -25.89 -3.41 -12.84
N ARG A 337 -25.70 -2.48 -11.89
CA ARG A 337 -25.96 -1.05 -12.10
C ARG A 337 -24.86 -0.33 -12.87
N HIS A 338 -23.59 -0.64 -12.62
CA HIS A 338 -22.46 0.17 -13.09
C HIS A 338 -21.61 -0.50 -14.18
N TRP A 339 -21.75 -1.81 -14.37
CA TRP A 339 -21.10 -2.54 -15.45
C TRP A 339 -22.12 -2.89 -16.53
N THR A 340 -22.13 -2.12 -17.62
CA THR A 340 -23.17 -2.20 -18.67
C THR A 340 -23.30 -3.56 -19.34
N ARG A 341 -22.25 -4.38 -19.28
CA ARG A 341 -22.25 -5.74 -19.85
C ARG A 341 -22.82 -6.78 -18.88
N GLY A 342 -22.98 -6.44 -17.61
CA GLY A 342 -23.58 -7.29 -16.59
C GLY A 342 -22.75 -8.51 -16.17
N ILE A 343 -23.39 -9.36 -15.37
CA ILE A 343 -22.82 -10.59 -14.81
C ILE A 343 -23.03 -11.74 -15.82
N LYS A 344 -21.97 -12.50 -16.06
CA LYS A 344 -21.99 -13.73 -16.86
C LYS A 344 -22.41 -14.94 -16.02
N SER A 345 -21.84 -15.07 -14.83
CA SER A 345 -22.15 -16.16 -13.89
C SER A 345 -21.80 -15.78 -12.47
N THR A 346 -22.43 -16.46 -11.51
CA THR A 346 -22.08 -16.41 -10.09
C THR A 346 -21.81 -17.84 -9.61
N MET A 347 -20.76 -18.02 -8.82
CA MET A 347 -20.40 -19.32 -8.25
C MET A 347 -20.04 -19.14 -6.79
N ASP A 348 -20.61 -20.00 -5.95
CA ASP A 348 -20.08 -20.24 -4.61
C ASP A 348 -18.92 -21.22 -4.75
N SER A 349 -17.71 -20.72 -4.58
CA SER A 349 -16.50 -21.53 -4.61
C SER A 349 -16.13 -21.88 -3.18
N VAL A 350 -16.43 -23.11 -2.78
CA VAL A 350 -15.74 -23.76 -1.66
C VAL A 350 -14.71 -24.68 -2.30
N SER A 351 -13.56 -24.15 -2.74
CA SER A 351 -12.46 -25.00 -3.21
C SER A 351 -11.42 -25.19 -2.11
N GLY A 352 -11.08 -26.46 -1.84
CA GLY A 352 -10.19 -26.86 -0.76
C GLY A 352 -10.91 -27.12 0.58
N ALA A 353 -10.19 -27.74 1.51
CA ALA A 353 -10.69 -28.20 2.81
C ALA A 353 -10.99 -27.07 3.83
N THR A 354 -11.30 -25.85 3.40
CA THR A 354 -11.20 -24.65 4.24
C THR A 354 -12.56 -24.01 4.56
N ALA A 355 -12.66 -23.47 5.77
CA ALA A 355 -13.89 -22.90 6.36
C ALA A 355 -14.24 -21.48 5.91
N ILE A 356 -13.40 -20.81 5.10
CA ILE A 356 -13.65 -19.42 4.66
C ILE A 356 -14.40 -19.43 3.31
N PRO A 357 -15.67 -18.97 3.25
CA PRO A 357 -16.43 -18.98 2.01
C PRO A 357 -15.85 -18.00 0.98
N CYS A 358 -15.93 -18.38 -0.30
CA CYS A 358 -15.58 -17.52 -1.43
C CYS A 358 -16.73 -17.42 -2.43
N MET A 359 -17.24 -16.22 -2.68
CA MET A 359 -18.23 -15.93 -3.71
C MET A 359 -17.53 -15.34 -4.94
N GLU A 360 -17.81 -15.88 -6.12
CA GLU A 360 -17.24 -15.45 -7.40
C GLU A 360 -18.30 -14.82 -8.31
N PHE A 361 -18.07 -13.59 -8.76
CA PHE A 361 -18.82 -12.92 -9.81
C PHE A 361 -17.98 -12.84 -11.08
N ARG A 362 -18.34 -13.62 -12.10
CA ARG A 362 -17.75 -13.51 -13.43
C ARG A 362 -18.62 -12.57 -14.27
N MET A 363 -18.01 -11.56 -14.86
CA MET A 363 -18.68 -10.51 -15.63
C MET A 363 -18.52 -10.74 -17.13
N ASN A 364 -19.43 -10.18 -17.94
CA ASN A 364 -19.25 -10.16 -19.39
C ASN A 364 -18.19 -9.11 -19.78
N GLY A 365 -17.31 -9.44 -20.72
CA GLY A 365 -16.21 -8.57 -21.12
C GLY A 365 -14.99 -8.69 -20.21
N ASN A 366 -14.14 -7.67 -20.17
CA ASN A 366 -12.87 -7.70 -19.43
C ASN A 366 -12.67 -6.39 -18.63
N PRO A 367 -13.45 -6.14 -17.55
CA PRO A 367 -13.37 -4.91 -16.76
C PRO A 367 -11.95 -4.57 -16.29
N TRP A 368 -11.12 -5.57 -16.04
CA TRP A 368 -9.74 -5.39 -15.55
C TRP A 368 -8.72 -5.19 -16.68
N TRP A 369 -9.09 -5.41 -17.94
CA TRP A 369 -8.23 -5.29 -19.13
C TRP A 369 -8.61 -4.09 -20.02
N CYS A 370 -8.93 -2.94 -19.41
CA CYS A 370 -9.47 -1.79 -20.15
C CYS A 370 -8.43 -0.70 -20.46
N SER A 371 -7.41 -0.97 -21.30
CA SER A 371 -6.42 0.06 -21.63
C SER A 371 -6.77 0.98 -22.81
N LYS A 372 -7.56 0.50 -23.77
CA LYS A 372 -7.85 1.24 -25.02
C LYS A 372 -9.27 1.82 -25.06
N TRP A 373 -10.16 1.35 -24.19
CA TRP A 373 -11.58 1.73 -24.18
C TRP A 373 -11.89 2.61 -22.97
N HIS A 374 -11.94 3.93 -23.20
CA HIS A 374 -12.20 4.93 -22.17
C HIS A 374 -13.44 4.59 -21.31
N MET A 375 -14.53 4.14 -21.94
CA MET A 375 -15.79 3.86 -21.24
C MET A 375 -15.70 2.64 -20.32
N ALA A 376 -15.27 1.48 -20.81
CA ALA A 376 -15.16 0.29 -19.97
C ALA A 376 -14.20 0.48 -18.77
N SER A 377 -13.11 1.22 -18.99
CA SER A 377 -12.15 1.57 -17.93
C SER A 377 -12.74 2.45 -16.83
N THR A 378 -13.69 3.33 -17.18
CA THR A 378 -14.34 4.26 -16.25
C THR A 378 -15.55 3.59 -15.58
N GLU A 379 -16.32 2.79 -16.31
CA GLU A 379 -17.37 1.93 -15.77
C GLU A 379 -16.84 0.99 -14.68
N ALA A 380 -15.71 0.31 -14.93
CA ALA A 380 -15.10 -0.57 -13.92
C ALA A 380 -14.70 0.18 -12.63
N ARG A 381 -14.21 1.43 -12.75
CA ARG A 381 -13.85 2.28 -11.60
C ARG A 381 -15.06 2.84 -10.87
N ASN A 382 -16.10 3.23 -11.61
CA ASN A 382 -17.39 3.63 -11.04
C ASN A 382 -18.05 2.47 -10.29
N MET A 383 -18.01 1.27 -10.87
CA MET A 383 -18.49 0.04 -10.23
C MET A 383 -17.73 -0.23 -8.92
N MET A 384 -16.40 -0.17 -8.93
CA MET A 384 -15.61 -0.36 -7.71
C MET A 384 -15.86 0.74 -6.67
N ALA A 385 -16.01 2.00 -7.10
CA ALA A 385 -16.36 3.10 -6.19
C ALA A 385 -17.72 2.85 -5.53
N ALA A 386 -18.73 2.41 -6.28
CA ALA A 386 -20.05 2.07 -5.74
C ALA A 386 -19.98 0.88 -4.76
N ILE A 387 -19.22 -0.16 -5.09
CA ILE A 387 -18.99 -1.30 -4.18
C ILE A 387 -18.36 -0.81 -2.88
N LEU A 388 -17.29 -0.02 -2.95
CA LEU A 388 -16.62 0.51 -1.76
C LEU A 388 -17.55 1.41 -0.93
N GLU A 389 -18.33 2.26 -1.58
CA GLU A 389 -19.32 3.12 -0.93
C GLU A 389 -20.32 2.28 -0.13
N ASP A 390 -20.96 1.28 -0.75
CA ASP A 390 -21.95 0.44 -0.10
C ASP A 390 -21.36 -0.43 1.03
N LEU A 391 -20.12 -0.93 0.85
CA LEU A 391 -19.41 -1.67 1.90
C LEU A 391 -19.14 -0.76 3.11
N MET A 392 -18.65 0.45 2.88
CA MET A 392 -18.34 1.41 3.93
C MET A 392 -19.60 1.90 4.67
N GLN A 393 -20.71 2.09 3.94
CA GLN A 393 -22.02 2.38 4.54
C GLN A 393 -22.50 1.26 5.47
N LYS A 394 -22.04 0.03 5.25
CA LYS A 394 -22.32 -1.16 6.07
C LYS A 394 -21.28 -1.42 7.16
N GLY A 395 -20.39 -0.45 7.41
CA GLY A 395 -19.36 -0.53 8.45
C GLY A 395 -18.09 -1.28 8.05
N TRP A 396 -17.99 -1.73 6.79
CA TRP A 396 -16.79 -2.39 6.28
C TRP A 396 -15.78 -1.39 5.77
N LEU A 397 -14.70 -1.20 6.52
CA LEU A 397 -13.63 -0.26 6.17
C LEU A 397 -12.38 -1.02 5.71
N PRO A 398 -11.64 -0.48 4.74
CA PRO A 398 -10.34 -1.04 4.36
C PRO A 398 -9.44 -1.25 5.59
N LEU A 399 -8.81 -2.41 5.67
CA LEU A 399 -7.92 -2.82 6.75
C LEU A 399 -6.60 -2.06 6.68
N GLY A 400 -6.10 -1.65 7.85
CA GLY A 400 -4.79 -1.04 8.03
C GLY A 400 -4.81 0.48 8.17
N LYS A 401 -3.64 1.05 8.49
CA LYS A 401 -3.48 2.50 8.65
C LYS A 401 -3.37 3.23 7.31
N ALA A 402 -2.65 2.65 6.35
CA ALA A 402 -2.53 3.20 5.00
C ALA A 402 -3.60 2.66 4.05
N ALA A 403 -4.16 3.55 3.23
CA ALA A 403 -4.89 3.15 2.03
C ALA A 403 -3.93 2.44 1.05
N GLY A 404 -4.08 1.12 0.95
CA GLY A 404 -3.26 0.29 0.07
C GLY A 404 -3.87 -1.09 -0.05
N SER A 405 -3.66 -1.73 -1.20
CA SER A 405 -4.06 -3.11 -1.43
C SER A 405 -2.85 -4.04 -1.37
N ILE A 406 -3.10 -5.31 -1.09
CA ILE A 406 -2.05 -6.33 -1.03
C ILE A 406 -1.88 -6.94 -2.43
N LYS A 407 -0.66 -6.92 -2.96
CA LYS A 407 -0.29 -7.64 -4.19
C LYS A 407 0.18 -9.04 -3.81
N MET A 408 -0.74 -9.99 -3.91
CA MET A 408 -0.51 -11.38 -3.49
C MET A 408 0.00 -12.31 -4.57
N THR A 409 -0.18 -11.95 -5.84
CA THR A 409 0.19 -12.80 -6.97
C THR A 409 1.24 -12.15 -7.84
N VAL A 410 2.12 -12.98 -8.41
CA VAL A 410 3.07 -12.55 -9.43
C VAL A 410 2.31 -11.97 -10.62
N LYS A 411 2.92 -10.99 -11.28
CA LYS A 411 2.32 -10.30 -12.44
C LYS A 411 1.73 -11.30 -13.42
N GLU A 412 0.52 -11.00 -13.90
CA GLU A 412 -0.34 -11.72 -14.86
C GLU A 412 -1.48 -12.56 -14.25
N ALA A 413 -1.30 -13.18 -13.07
CA ALA A 413 -2.31 -14.10 -12.52
C ALA A 413 -3.55 -13.37 -11.94
N ASP A 414 -3.38 -12.41 -11.02
CA ASP A 414 -4.48 -11.68 -10.38
C ASP A 414 -4.12 -10.23 -9.98
N THR A 415 -5.12 -9.36 -9.78
CA THR A 415 -4.94 -7.96 -9.35
C THR A 415 -5.07 -7.82 -7.82
N SER A 416 -5.01 -6.57 -7.34
CA SER A 416 -5.09 -6.15 -5.94
C SER A 416 -6.05 -6.96 -5.05
N PHE A 417 -5.58 -7.34 -3.87
CA PHE A 417 -6.36 -7.93 -2.78
C PHE A 417 -6.68 -6.86 -1.74
N MET A 418 -7.95 -6.46 -1.64
CA MET A 418 -8.43 -5.46 -0.69
C MET A 418 -9.01 -6.20 0.52
N VAL A 419 -8.52 -5.89 1.71
CA VAL A 419 -8.99 -6.50 2.95
C VAL A 419 -9.77 -5.46 3.72
N PHE A 420 -10.84 -5.88 4.39
CA PHE A 420 -11.73 -5.03 5.16
C PHE A 420 -11.92 -5.60 6.55
N THR A 421 -12.13 -4.71 7.51
CA THR A 421 -12.59 -5.06 8.86
C THR A 421 -13.89 -4.32 9.14
N GLN A 422 -14.80 -4.98 9.85
CA GLN A 422 -16.03 -4.34 10.29
C GLN A 422 -15.73 -3.45 11.51
N LYS A 423 -16.00 -2.16 11.46
CA LYS A 423 -15.96 -1.34 12.68
C LYS A 423 -17.35 -1.28 13.30
N THR A 424 -17.42 -1.44 14.62
CA THR A 424 -18.66 -1.22 15.36
C THR A 424 -18.84 0.27 15.64
N ASP A 425 -20.08 0.71 15.86
CA ASP A 425 -20.42 2.13 16.03
C ASP A 425 -19.67 2.78 17.22
N ASP A 426 -19.21 1.99 18.21
CA ASP A 426 -18.50 2.48 19.41
C ASP A 426 -17.02 2.83 19.17
N ASP A 427 -16.39 2.33 18.10
CA ASP A 427 -15.00 2.66 17.76
C ASP A 427 -14.82 4.07 17.20
N TYR A 428 -15.94 4.74 16.90
CA TYR A 428 -15.97 6.06 16.32
C TYR A 428 -15.85 7.12 17.41
N HIS A 429 -14.69 7.17 18.08
CA HIS A 429 -14.27 8.37 18.80
C HIS A 429 -13.99 9.51 17.80
N GLY A 430 -15.06 10.15 17.30
CA GLY A 430 -15.03 11.44 16.62
C GLY A 430 -15.33 11.47 15.11
N SER A 431 -15.32 10.35 14.37
CA SER A 431 -15.67 10.32 12.94
C SER A 431 -17.09 9.80 12.73
N ARG A 432 -18.09 10.67 12.58
CA ARG A 432 -19.45 10.25 12.21
C ARG A 432 -19.43 9.45 10.89
N ARG A 433 -20.27 8.41 10.82
CA ARG A 433 -20.56 7.47 9.70
C ARG A 433 -19.75 7.66 8.41
N ALA A 434 -19.11 6.59 7.93
CA ALA A 434 -18.43 6.53 6.63
C ALA A 434 -19.40 6.54 5.42
N THR A 435 -20.29 7.53 5.36
CA THR A 435 -21.44 7.60 4.44
C THR A 435 -21.29 8.68 3.36
N GLY A 436 -20.10 9.27 3.18
CA GLY A 436 -19.87 10.28 2.15
C GLY A 436 -19.75 9.66 0.75
N PRO A 437 -20.10 10.41 -0.31
CA PRO A 437 -19.92 9.94 -1.68
C PRO A 437 -18.45 9.60 -1.96
N LEU A 438 -18.21 8.59 -2.79
CA LEU A 438 -16.86 8.27 -3.26
C LEU A 438 -16.60 8.88 -4.65
N ILE A 439 -15.36 9.34 -4.82
CA ILE A 439 -14.77 9.60 -6.13
C ILE A 439 -13.51 8.78 -6.29
N TRP A 440 -13.08 8.56 -7.51
CA TRP A 440 -11.80 7.95 -7.80
C TRP A 440 -10.92 8.91 -8.60
N VAL A 441 -9.61 8.85 -8.36
CA VAL A 441 -8.58 9.52 -9.14
C VAL A 441 -7.61 8.45 -9.64
N GLY A 442 -7.35 8.40 -10.94
CA GLY A 442 -6.41 7.46 -11.53
C GLY A 442 -5.37 8.14 -12.38
N LEU A 443 -4.15 7.58 -12.39
CA LEU A 443 -3.09 8.00 -13.29
C LEU A 443 -3.09 7.10 -14.53
N PHE A 444 -3.29 7.70 -15.70
CA PHE A 444 -3.48 6.99 -16.95
C PHE A 444 -2.42 7.36 -17.98
N ASN A 445 -2.03 6.36 -18.78
CA ASN A 445 -1.13 6.55 -19.90
C ASN A 445 0.12 7.38 -19.50
N ARG A 446 0.78 8.09 -20.42
CA ARG A 446 2.01 8.84 -20.13
C ARG A 446 1.80 10.12 -19.32
N HIS A 447 0.62 10.74 -19.38
CA HIS A 447 0.46 12.15 -19.04
C HIS A 447 -0.99 12.52 -18.65
N LEU A 448 -1.85 11.54 -18.34
CA LEU A 448 -3.24 11.80 -17.98
C LEU A 448 -3.49 11.55 -16.50
N VAL A 449 -4.30 12.39 -15.91
CA VAL A 449 -5.00 12.16 -14.63
C VAL A 449 -6.48 12.18 -14.93
N ARG A 450 -7.22 11.18 -14.44
CA ARG A 450 -8.68 11.14 -14.57
C ARG A 450 -9.32 11.12 -13.20
N VAL A 451 -10.49 11.72 -13.10
CA VAL A 451 -11.31 11.70 -11.89
C VAL A 451 -12.77 11.45 -12.26
N GLY A 452 -13.46 10.63 -11.48
CA GLY A 452 -14.87 10.30 -11.69
C GLY A 452 -15.50 9.71 -10.43
N GLY A 453 -16.76 9.29 -10.52
CA GLY A 453 -17.49 8.68 -9.42
C GLY A 453 -18.78 8.01 -9.90
N PRO A 454 -19.46 7.23 -9.02
CA PRO A 454 -20.63 6.45 -9.39
C PRO A 454 -21.87 7.29 -9.70
N GLY A 455 -22.00 8.48 -9.10
CA GLY A 455 -23.20 9.33 -9.21
C GLY A 455 -23.12 10.51 -10.19
N SER A 456 -21.91 11.01 -10.52
CA SER A 456 -21.74 12.15 -11.43
C SER A 456 -20.47 12.01 -12.26
N VAL A 457 -20.58 12.38 -13.53
CA VAL A 457 -19.49 12.48 -14.49
C VAL A 457 -18.56 13.66 -14.17
N VAL A 458 -19.13 14.74 -13.63
CA VAL A 458 -18.40 15.95 -13.24
C VAL A 458 -18.16 15.89 -11.74
N PRO A 459 -16.89 15.78 -11.28
CA PRO A 459 -16.56 15.85 -9.86
C PRO A 459 -16.90 17.24 -9.29
N PRO A 460 -17.08 17.34 -7.96
CA PRO A 460 -17.30 18.63 -7.31
C PRO A 460 -16.21 19.66 -7.65
N GLN A 461 -16.59 20.93 -7.83
CA GLN A 461 -15.64 21.99 -8.18
C GLN A 461 -14.44 22.10 -7.23
N PRO A 462 -14.59 21.99 -5.89
CA PRO A 462 -13.45 22.01 -4.97
C PRO A 462 -12.43 20.88 -5.21
N VAL A 463 -12.90 19.72 -5.70
CA VAL A 463 -12.02 18.59 -6.08
C VAL A 463 -11.24 18.93 -7.33
N LEU A 464 -11.90 19.48 -8.36
CA LEU A 464 -11.23 19.88 -9.59
C LEU A 464 -10.14 20.94 -9.31
N GLU A 465 -10.43 21.91 -8.45
CA GLU A 465 -9.46 22.94 -8.04
C GLU A 465 -8.30 22.38 -7.21
N ALA A 466 -8.56 21.44 -6.31
CA ALA A 466 -7.51 20.73 -5.57
C ALA A 466 -6.55 20.00 -6.52
N ILE A 467 -7.10 19.28 -7.51
CA ILE A 467 -6.28 18.62 -8.55
C ILE A 467 -5.49 19.65 -9.35
N ARG A 468 -6.10 20.77 -9.78
CA ARG A 468 -5.38 21.84 -10.50
C ARG A 468 -4.18 22.36 -9.70
N ARG A 469 -4.37 22.68 -8.41
CA ARG A 469 -3.30 23.16 -7.54
C ARG A 469 -2.18 22.13 -7.39
N ALA A 470 -2.50 20.85 -7.26
CA ALA A 470 -1.50 19.80 -7.20
C ALA A 470 -0.71 19.65 -8.52
N LEU A 471 -1.38 19.75 -9.67
CA LEU A 471 -0.75 19.62 -10.98
C LEU A 471 0.13 20.82 -11.36
N GLN A 472 -0.02 21.98 -10.70
CA GLN A 472 0.89 23.14 -10.90
C GLN A 472 2.33 22.85 -10.49
N TYR A 473 2.57 21.83 -9.66
CA TYR A 473 3.92 21.38 -9.28
C TYR A 473 4.62 20.54 -10.36
N TRP A 474 3.91 20.24 -11.45
CA TRP A 474 4.52 19.63 -12.62
C TRP A 474 5.41 20.67 -13.33
N PRO A 475 6.68 20.37 -13.67
CA PRO A 475 7.69 21.37 -14.07
C PRO A 475 7.51 21.93 -15.51
N THR A 476 6.28 22.08 -15.99
CA THR A 476 5.97 22.61 -17.32
C THR A 476 5.36 24.01 -17.23
N GLN A 477 5.80 24.93 -18.09
CA GLN A 477 5.24 26.28 -18.18
C GLN A 477 3.81 26.35 -18.73
N LYS A 478 3.27 25.24 -19.26
CA LYS A 478 1.91 25.19 -19.81
C LYS A 478 0.96 24.52 -18.82
N PRO A 479 -0.20 25.13 -18.53
CA PRO A 479 -1.21 24.50 -17.70
C PRO A 479 -1.69 23.19 -18.34
N PRO A 480 -2.18 22.23 -17.54
CA PRO A 480 -2.81 21.03 -18.08
C PRO A 480 -4.02 21.39 -18.96
N TYR A 481 -4.23 20.62 -20.02
CA TYR A 481 -5.48 20.68 -20.78
C TYR A 481 -6.55 19.88 -20.04
N GLU A 482 -7.74 20.46 -19.89
CA GLU A 482 -8.86 19.87 -19.13
C GLU A 482 -10.07 19.64 -20.03
N GLN A 483 -10.73 18.50 -19.86
CA GLN A 483 -11.94 18.20 -20.59
C GLN A 483 -12.85 17.24 -19.81
N GLY A 484 -14.14 17.58 -19.74
CA GLY A 484 -15.18 16.63 -19.34
C GLY A 484 -15.47 15.63 -20.45
N ARG A 485 -15.50 14.34 -20.13
CA ARG A 485 -15.93 13.26 -21.02
C ARG A 485 -17.19 12.61 -20.46
N LEU A 486 -17.82 11.72 -21.23
CA LEU A 486 -19.09 11.07 -20.86
C LEU A 486 -19.12 10.37 -19.49
N SER A 487 -17.97 9.99 -18.94
CA SER A 487 -17.90 9.17 -17.72
C SER A 487 -16.83 9.59 -16.71
N CYS A 488 -16.04 10.64 -17.02
CA CYS A 488 -15.03 11.19 -16.12
C CYS A 488 -14.56 12.56 -16.59
N TRP A 489 -13.83 13.26 -15.73
CA TRP A 489 -13.05 14.44 -16.07
C TRP A 489 -11.58 14.07 -16.29
N GLU A 490 -10.94 14.64 -17.33
CA GLU A 490 -9.53 14.40 -17.63
C GLU A 490 -8.69 15.67 -17.48
N PHE A 491 -7.51 15.50 -16.90
CA PHE A 491 -6.41 16.46 -16.92
C PHE A 491 -5.25 15.87 -17.73
N ARG A 492 -4.82 16.60 -18.75
CA ARG A 492 -3.72 16.20 -19.63
C ARG A 492 -2.53 17.10 -19.41
N LEU A 493 -1.45 16.52 -18.89
CA LEU A 493 -0.18 17.20 -18.71
C LEU A 493 0.47 17.49 -20.07
N SER A 494 0.93 18.73 -20.22
CA SER A 494 1.35 19.32 -21.50
C SER A 494 2.64 18.73 -22.08
N ALA A 495 3.51 18.15 -21.23
CA ALA A 495 4.77 17.55 -21.64
C ALA A 495 5.28 16.52 -20.62
N GLY A 496 6.23 15.68 -21.06
CA GLY A 496 6.94 14.72 -20.22
C GLY A 496 6.30 13.33 -20.18
N SER A 497 6.80 12.49 -19.26
CA SER A 497 6.22 11.18 -18.97
C SER A 497 6.22 10.98 -17.44
N PRO A 498 5.43 11.77 -16.70
CA PRO A 498 5.37 11.80 -15.23
C PRO A 498 5.30 10.42 -14.60
N TRP A 499 4.45 9.57 -15.18
CA TRP A 499 4.16 8.26 -14.63
C TRP A 499 5.14 7.19 -15.11
N HIS A 500 6.28 7.55 -15.70
CA HIS A 500 7.33 6.61 -16.11
C HIS A 500 8.48 6.65 -15.10
N SER A 501 8.98 5.48 -14.69
CA SER A 501 10.06 5.41 -13.68
C SER A 501 11.48 5.63 -14.22
N GLY A 502 11.66 5.73 -15.54
CA GLY A 502 12.98 5.73 -16.18
C GLY A 502 13.70 7.09 -16.27
N ASN A 503 13.12 8.17 -15.74
CA ASN A 503 13.62 9.53 -15.89
C ASN A 503 13.53 10.32 -14.57
N THR A 504 14.16 11.51 -14.53
CA THR A 504 14.15 12.43 -13.39
C THR A 504 12.75 12.94 -13.02
N ASP A 505 11.82 12.88 -13.97
CA ASP A 505 10.38 13.13 -13.79
C ASP A 505 9.76 12.34 -12.63
N CYS A 506 10.33 11.19 -12.24
CA CYS A 506 9.75 10.36 -11.20
C CYS A 506 9.64 11.07 -9.84
N VAL A 507 10.62 11.91 -9.48
CA VAL A 507 10.59 12.67 -8.23
C VAL A 507 9.55 13.79 -8.28
N HIS A 508 9.42 14.46 -9.44
CA HIS A 508 8.38 15.46 -9.65
C HIS A 508 6.98 14.82 -9.58
N ALA A 509 6.80 13.63 -10.16
CA ALA A 509 5.55 12.89 -10.07
C ALA A 509 5.22 12.53 -8.61
N CYS A 510 6.20 12.08 -7.82
CA CYS A 510 5.99 11.84 -6.39
C CYS A 510 5.55 13.12 -5.65
N HIS A 511 6.15 14.26 -5.97
CA HIS A 511 5.77 15.55 -5.38
C HIS A 511 4.33 15.94 -5.77
N VAL A 512 3.96 15.82 -7.04
CA VAL A 512 2.60 16.07 -7.53
C VAL A 512 1.59 15.17 -6.83
N VAL A 513 1.86 13.87 -6.69
CA VAL A 513 0.95 12.94 -6.01
C VAL A 513 0.82 13.27 -4.52
N MET A 514 1.92 13.54 -3.83
CA MET A 514 1.86 13.95 -2.43
C MET A 514 1.03 15.24 -2.25
N ARG A 515 1.22 16.24 -3.12
CA ARG A 515 0.41 17.46 -3.12
C ARG A 515 -1.05 17.19 -3.47
N LEU A 516 -1.34 16.25 -4.36
CA LEU A 516 -2.71 15.86 -4.66
C LEU A 516 -3.40 15.30 -3.42
N PHE A 517 -2.73 14.44 -2.64
CA PHE A 517 -3.30 13.90 -1.41
C PHE A 517 -3.53 15.00 -0.36
N ASP A 518 -2.59 15.94 -0.23
CA ASP A 518 -2.69 17.09 0.67
C ASP A 518 -3.83 18.04 0.27
N GLU A 519 -3.91 18.44 -1.00
CA GLU A 519 -4.97 19.33 -1.50
C GLU A 519 -6.37 18.70 -1.43
N MET A 520 -6.47 17.39 -1.74
CA MET A 520 -7.71 16.64 -1.57
C MET A 520 -8.13 16.62 -0.10
N TYR A 521 -7.18 16.36 0.81
CA TYR A 521 -7.45 16.34 2.24
C TYR A 521 -7.93 17.71 2.75
N ARG A 522 -7.27 18.80 2.34
CA ARG A 522 -7.67 20.17 2.68
C ARG A 522 -9.05 20.55 2.16
N CYS A 523 -9.47 20.03 1.00
CA CYS A 523 -10.82 20.27 0.48
C CYS A 523 -11.88 19.29 1.01
N GLY A 524 -11.55 18.53 2.06
CA GLY A 524 -12.49 17.67 2.76
C GLY A 524 -12.62 16.26 2.15
N TRP A 525 -11.63 15.80 1.39
CA TRP A 525 -11.62 14.47 0.77
C TRP A 525 -10.43 13.65 1.24
N GLU A 526 -10.68 12.49 1.85
CA GLU A 526 -9.61 11.60 2.30
C GLU A 526 -9.53 10.33 1.48
N VAL A 527 -8.32 9.83 1.27
CA VAL A 527 -8.11 8.56 0.57
C VAL A 527 -8.53 7.41 1.47
N CYS A 528 -9.29 6.46 0.92
CA CYS A 528 -9.71 5.26 1.64
C CYS A 528 -9.10 3.99 1.03
N ALA A 529 -8.79 3.99 -0.26
CA ALA A 529 -8.16 2.85 -0.92
C ALA A 529 -7.22 3.29 -2.05
N ALA A 530 -6.14 2.54 -2.24
CA ALA A 530 -5.25 2.62 -3.40
C ALA A 530 -5.13 1.23 -4.04
N VAL A 531 -5.57 1.12 -5.29
CA VAL A 531 -5.87 -0.16 -5.93
C VAL A 531 -5.33 -0.22 -7.35
N ASP A 532 -4.52 -1.23 -7.63
CA ASP A 532 -4.12 -1.60 -8.99
C ASP A 532 -5.29 -2.33 -9.67
N MET A 533 -6.04 -1.60 -10.49
CA MET A 533 -7.25 -2.09 -11.18
C MET A 533 -6.99 -2.57 -12.61
N ALA A 534 -5.87 -2.17 -13.22
CA ALA A 534 -5.61 -2.39 -14.63
C ALA A 534 -4.55 -3.48 -14.84
N LYS A 535 -4.96 -4.55 -15.51
CA LYS A 535 -4.07 -5.62 -15.99
C LYS A 535 -3.46 -5.33 -17.34
N ALA A 536 -4.00 -4.37 -18.07
CA ALA A 536 -3.63 -4.17 -19.45
C ALA A 536 -2.17 -3.70 -19.61
N ILE A 537 -1.47 -4.40 -20.48
CA ILE A 537 -0.05 -4.19 -20.80
C ILE A 537 0.06 -3.67 -22.23
N TRP A 538 0.92 -2.68 -22.44
CA TRP A 538 1.34 -2.21 -23.76
C TRP A 538 2.48 -3.10 -24.25
N ALA A 539 2.18 -4.02 -25.16
CA ALA A 539 3.20 -4.80 -25.86
C ALA A 539 3.75 -4.00 -27.05
N ASN A 540 5.08 -3.96 -27.18
CA ASN A 540 5.77 -3.54 -28.40
C ASN A 540 6.47 -4.78 -28.98
N ASP A 541 6.61 -4.84 -30.31
CA ASP A 541 7.25 -5.98 -31.02
C ASP A 541 8.73 -6.23 -30.65
N GLN A 542 9.31 -5.41 -29.76
CA GLN A 542 10.75 -5.33 -29.47
C GLN A 542 11.08 -5.44 -27.97
N GLY A 543 10.14 -5.80 -27.09
CA GLY A 543 10.47 -5.97 -25.66
C GLY A 543 9.31 -6.28 -24.71
N PRO A 544 9.61 -6.50 -23.42
CA PRO A 544 8.60 -6.78 -22.40
C PRO A 544 7.61 -5.63 -22.31
N GLY A 545 6.32 -5.97 -22.27
CA GLY A 545 5.28 -4.97 -22.26
C GLY A 545 5.23 -4.18 -20.94
N SER A 546 4.79 -2.92 -20.99
CA SER A 546 4.62 -2.09 -19.78
C SER A 546 3.15 -1.94 -19.40
N LYS A 547 2.82 -2.02 -18.10
CA LYS A 547 1.47 -1.68 -17.62
C LYS A 547 1.04 -0.30 -18.13
N ILE A 548 -0.24 -0.18 -18.49
CA ILE A 548 -0.77 1.04 -19.12
C ILE A 548 -1.21 2.08 -18.09
N ASP A 549 -1.71 1.64 -16.94
CA ASP A 549 -2.14 2.50 -15.84
C ASP A 549 -1.32 2.23 -14.57
N CYS A 550 -1.40 3.17 -13.62
CA CYS A 550 -0.94 3.01 -12.25
C CYS A 550 -2.13 2.67 -11.33
N ASP A 551 -1.91 2.71 -10.02
CA ASP A 551 -3.00 2.56 -9.06
C ASP A 551 -4.10 3.63 -9.27
N THR A 552 -5.31 3.25 -8.91
CA THR A 552 -6.47 4.13 -8.77
C THR A 552 -6.71 4.37 -7.28
N TRP A 553 -6.90 5.64 -6.91
CA TRP A 553 -7.17 6.06 -5.55
C TRP A 553 -8.64 6.37 -5.40
N PHE A 554 -9.26 5.89 -4.33
CA PHE A 554 -10.64 6.18 -3.98
C PHE A 554 -10.64 7.17 -2.82
N PHE A 555 -11.29 8.31 -3.01
CA PHE A 555 -11.45 9.33 -2.00
C PHE A 555 -12.90 9.38 -1.51
N ARG A 556 -13.07 9.47 -0.20
CA ARG A 556 -14.36 9.69 0.43
C ARG A 556 -14.45 11.13 0.93
N GLN A 557 -15.64 11.70 0.86
CA GLN A 557 -15.91 13.01 1.46
C GLN A 557 -15.93 12.89 2.99
N ARG A 558 -15.25 13.80 3.68
CA ARG A 558 -15.22 13.94 5.14
C ARG A 558 -16.41 14.78 5.58
N TRP A 559 -17.19 14.29 6.54
CA TRP A 559 -18.30 15.05 7.11
C TRP A 559 -17.77 16.11 8.10
N GLY A 560 -18.23 17.37 7.98
CA GLY A 560 -18.09 18.38 9.05
C GLY A 560 -16.86 19.29 9.06
N GLU A 561 -15.86 19.10 8.19
CA GLU A 561 -14.72 20.04 8.06
C GLU A 561 -14.73 20.87 6.77
N GLY A 562 -15.71 20.64 5.90
CA GLY A 562 -16.01 21.54 4.80
C GLY A 562 -16.86 22.70 5.28
N GLY A 563 -16.23 23.80 5.73
CA GLY A 563 -16.85 25.11 5.94
C GLY A 563 -17.45 25.75 4.66
N TRP A 564 -17.79 24.95 3.66
CA TRP A 564 -18.38 25.37 2.38
C TRP A 564 -19.68 24.62 2.05
N GLY A 565 -20.03 23.56 2.81
CA GLY A 565 -21.21 22.73 2.52
C GLY A 565 -22.44 23.02 3.38
N ALA A 566 -22.26 23.64 4.56
CA ALA A 566 -23.38 23.90 5.47
C ALA A 566 -24.20 25.15 5.09
N GLU A 567 -23.59 26.15 4.42
CA GLU A 567 -24.28 27.41 4.11
C GLU A 567 -25.08 27.41 2.79
N MET A 568 -24.94 26.40 1.92
CA MET A 568 -25.68 26.37 0.64
C MET A 568 -27.00 25.58 0.67
N VAL A 569 -27.33 24.86 1.75
CA VAL A 569 -28.57 24.07 1.83
C VAL A 569 -29.68 24.79 2.62
N SER A 570 -29.37 25.88 3.33
CA SER A 570 -30.37 26.69 4.05
C SER A 570 -30.89 27.91 3.29
N GLY A 571 -30.43 28.13 2.04
CA GLY A 571 -30.73 29.33 1.24
C GLY A 571 -31.74 29.13 0.10
N ALA A 572 -32.57 28.09 0.15
CA ALA A 572 -33.67 27.90 -0.79
C ALA A 572 -34.91 27.37 -0.05
N GLN A 573 -35.62 28.28 0.60
CA GLN A 573 -37.06 28.21 0.82
C GLN A 573 -37.70 29.42 0.16
#